data_AF-A0A973EJ22-F1
#
_entry.id   AF-A0A973EJ22-F1
#
_cell.length_a   1.000
_cell.length_b   1.000
_cell.length_c   1.000
_cell.angle_alpha   90.00
_cell.angle_beta   90.00
_cell.angle_gamma   90.00
#
_symmetry.space_group_name_H-M   'P 1'
#
loop_
_entity.id
_entity.type
_entity.pdbx_description
1 polymer ?
#
loop_
_entity_poly.entity_id
_entity_poly.type
_entity_poly.pdbx_seq_one_letter_code
_entity_poly.pdbx_strand_id
1 'polypeptide(L)'
;MGINKIYFILFIFIFACNQVGTVKVTEKYPDGTIKKEYVIDTTQHRSDTLEITEYYPSGNIRLKGTYKNNLRNGEWQYFHKNGQLWSKGNFIDGKSEGIFTIFEEDGKLFMQSSYKQGKPDGTWVFYEKGRKKKEVVFVNDSIVKETDF
;
A
#
# COMPACT_ATOMS: atom_id res chain seq x y z
N MET A 1 21.80 63.80 36.04
CA MET A 1 20.90 62.62 36.12
C MET A 1 20.22 62.45 34.77
N GLY A 2 20.84 61.71 33.86
CA GLY A 2 20.30 61.41 32.53
C GLY A 2 19.86 59.96 32.48
N ILE A 3 18.60 59.72 32.12
CA ILE A 3 17.99 58.39 32.03
C ILE A 3 18.32 57.83 30.64
N ASN A 4 19.20 56.82 30.57
CA ASN A 4 19.40 56.03 29.35
C ASN A 4 18.26 55.02 29.20
N LYS A 5 17.36 55.27 28.24
CA LYS A 5 16.39 54.29 27.77
C LYS A 5 17.09 53.31 26.83
N ILE A 6 17.44 52.12 27.35
CA ILE A 6 17.85 50.98 26.53
C ILE A 6 16.57 50.33 26.00
N TYR A 7 16.28 50.55 24.72
CA TYR A 7 15.26 49.80 24.00
C TYR A 7 15.85 48.43 23.65
N PHE A 8 15.52 47.40 24.43
CA PHE A 8 15.79 46.02 24.05
C PHE A 8 14.72 45.61 23.04
N ILE A 9 14.99 45.82 21.75
CA ILE A 9 14.23 45.21 20.67
C ILE A 9 14.60 43.72 20.70
N LEU A 10 13.92 42.96 21.54
CA LEU A 10 13.88 41.51 21.39
C LEU A 10 12.96 41.25 20.20
N PHE A 11 13.58 41.05 19.04
CA PHE A 11 12.95 40.45 17.88
C PHE A 11 12.37 39.10 18.36
N ILE A 12 11.08 39.09 18.73
CA ILE A 12 10.37 37.84 18.97
C ILE A 12 10.31 37.18 17.60
N PHE A 13 11.19 36.19 17.42
CA PHE A 13 11.20 35.34 16.24
C PHE A 13 9.76 34.89 16.02
N ILE A 14 9.23 35.21 14.85
CA ILE A 14 7.96 34.71 14.35
C ILE A 14 8.07 33.18 14.43
N PHE A 15 7.49 32.57 15.45
CA PHE A 15 7.21 31.14 15.46
C PHE A 15 6.11 30.91 14.43
N ALA A 16 6.48 30.88 13.16
CA ALA A 16 5.73 30.11 12.18
C ALA A 16 5.98 28.64 12.54
N CYS A 17 5.27 28.14 13.55
CA CYS A 17 5.24 26.72 13.84
C CYS A 17 4.42 26.02 12.75
N ASN A 18 5.01 25.86 11.56
CA ASN A 18 4.52 24.92 10.56
C ASN A 18 5.04 23.53 10.94
N GLN A 19 4.48 22.94 11.98
CA GLN A 19 4.75 21.56 12.36
C GLN A 19 3.47 20.76 12.19
N VAL A 20 3.16 20.36 10.95
CA VAL A 20 2.28 19.20 10.78
C VAL A 20 2.74 18.34 9.61
N GLY A 21 4.02 18.00 9.61
CA GLY A 21 4.52 16.82 8.89
C GLY A 21 3.82 15.56 9.41
N THR A 22 3.68 14.57 8.55
CA THR A 22 2.99 13.29 8.74
C THR A 22 2.97 12.71 10.17
N VAL A 23 1.86 12.09 10.57
CA VAL A 23 1.73 11.36 11.85
C VAL A 23 1.71 9.86 11.60
N LYS A 24 2.54 9.10 12.34
CA LYS A 24 2.46 7.64 12.39
C LYS A 24 1.54 7.20 13.52
N VAL A 25 0.56 6.37 13.19
CA VAL A 25 -0.38 5.76 14.14
C VAL A 25 -0.07 4.26 14.28
N THR A 26 -0.23 3.72 15.48
CA THR A 26 -0.03 2.31 15.79
C THR A 26 -1.23 1.77 16.56
N GLU A 27 -1.89 0.77 16.01
CA GLU A 27 -2.93 -0.02 16.68
C GLU A 27 -2.33 -1.35 17.12
N LYS A 28 -2.71 -1.81 18.32
CA LYS A 28 -2.22 -3.06 18.92
C LYS A 28 -3.35 -4.06 19.14
N TYR A 29 -3.01 -5.34 19.16
CA TYR A 29 -3.86 -6.41 19.66
C TYR A 29 -3.97 -6.35 21.20
N PRO A 30 -4.92 -7.08 21.82
CA PRO A 30 -5.07 -7.11 23.28
C PRO A 30 -3.83 -7.59 24.04
N ASP A 31 -3.00 -8.44 23.42
CA ASP A 31 -1.72 -8.92 23.98
C ASP A 31 -0.57 -7.90 23.85
N GLY A 32 -0.83 -6.73 23.25
CA GLY A 32 0.14 -5.65 23.05
C GLY A 32 0.99 -5.78 21.78
N THR A 33 0.85 -6.85 21.00
CA THR A 33 1.52 -6.98 19.70
C THR A 33 0.94 -5.99 18.69
N ILE A 34 1.75 -5.56 17.73
CA ILE A 34 1.31 -4.58 16.73
C ILE A 34 0.32 -5.24 15.77
N LYS A 35 -0.84 -4.61 15.59
CA LYS A 35 -1.88 -5.03 14.65
C LYS A 35 -1.76 -4.28 13.34
N LYS A 36 -1.54 -2.98 13.42
CA LYS A 36 -1.58 -2.09 12.26
C LYS A 36 -0.76 -0.83 12.54
N GLU A 37 -0.01 -0.41 11.55
CA GLU A 37 0.68 0.88 11.52
C GLU A 37 0.26 1.62 10.25
N TYR A 38 0.03 2.92 10.36
CA TYR A 38 -0.27 3.73 9.19
C TYR A 38 0.19 5.17 9.38
N VAL A 39 0.56 5.81 8.27
CA VAL A 39 1.04 7.19 8.24
C VAL A 39 -0.03 8.07 7.63
N ILE A 40 -0.47 9.10 8.35
CA ILE A 40 -1.44 10.09 7.86
C ILE A 40 -0.72 11.40 7.52
N ASP A 41 -1.05 12.00 6.38
CA ASP A 41 -0.67 13.38 6.09
C ASP A 41 -1.63 14.33 6.82
N THR A 42 -1.08 15.24 7.61
CA THR A 42 -1.80 16.23 8.40
C THR A 42 -1.69 17.65 7.84
N THR A 43 -0.94 17.85 6.75
CA THR A 43 -0.71 19.18 6.15
C THR A 43 -1.89 19.68 5.30
N GLN A 44 -2.67 18.80 4.68
CA GLN A 44 -3.58 19.20 3.58
C GLN A 44 -5.08 19.14 3.86
N HIS A 45 -5.54 19.10 5.13
CA HIS A 45 -6.98 18.86 5.45
C HIS A 45 -7.55 17.56 4.84
N ARG A 46 -6.70 16.70 4.27
CA ARG A 46 -7.03 15.40 3.69
C ARG A 46 -6.29 14.35 4.51
N SER A 47 -7.05 13.51 5.21
CA SER A 47 -6.52 12.35 5.94
C SER A 47 -6.11 11.23 4.98
N ASP A 48 -5.21 11.53 4.05
CA ASP A 48 -4.63 10.49 3.18
C ASP A 48 -3.75 9.59 4.04
N THR A 49 -4.00 8.29 3.96
CA THR A 49 -3.12 7.28 4.54
C THR A 49 -1.99 7.02 3.56
N LEU A 50 -0.85 7.69 3.75
CA LEU A 50 0.32 7.62 2.87
C LEU A 50 0.88 6.21 2.80
N GLU A 51 0.95 5.53 3.93
CA GLU A 51 1.43 4.16 4.03
C GLU A 51 0.63 3.41 5.07
N ILE A 52 0.35 2.14 4.81
CA ILE A 52 -0.26 1.22 5.76
C ILE A 52 0.52 -0.08 5.78
N THR A 53 0.70 -0.65 6.97
CA THR A 53 1.14 -2.02 7.18
C THR A 53 0.24 -2.65 8.23
N GLU A 54 -0.31 -3.82 7.93
CA GLU A 54 -1.01 -4.64 8.92
C GLU A 54 -0.23 -5.91 9.16
N TYR A 55 -0.37 -6.44 10.36
CA TYR A 55 0.37 -7.59 10.84
C TYR A 55 -0.61 -8.69 11.27
N TYR A 56 -0.17 -9.94 11.20
CA TYR A 56 -0.80 -11.05 11.89
C TYR A 56 -0.48 -10.98 13.40
N PRO A 57 -1.25 -11.67 14.27
CA PRO A 57 -0.90 -11.79 15.69
C PRO A 57 0.50 -12.39 15.94
N SER A 58 1.05 -13.13 14.97
CA SER A 58 2.42 -13.63 15.02
C SER A 58 3.49 -12.55 14.85
N GLY A 59 3.10 -11.31 14.49
CA GLY A 59 4.01 -10.22 14.14
C GLY A 59 4.47 -10.21 12.68
N ASN A 60 4.16 -11.25 11.89
CA ASN A 60 4.45 -11.25 10.46
C ASN A 60 3.55 -10.24 9.74
N ILE A 61 4.07 -9.57 8.71
CA ILE A 61 3.27 -8.69 7.86
C ILE A 61 2.13 -9.50 7.23
N ARG A 62 0.94 -8.92 7.23
CA ARG A 62 -0.27 -9.42 6.58
C ARG A 62 -0.49 -8.73 5.24
N LEU A 63 -0.37 -7.41 5.24
CA LEU A 63 -0.42 -6.59 4.03
C LEU A 63 0.32 -5.27 4.23
N LYS A 64 0.69 -4.64 3.12
CA LYS A 64 1.12 -3.25 3.08
C LYS A 64 0.82 -2.60 1.74
N GLY A 65 0.68 -1.28 1.75
CA GLY A 65 0.40 -0.48 0.56
C GLY A 65 0.16 0.98 0.91
N THR A 66 -0.41 1.72 -0.04
CA THR A 66 -0.71 3.15 0.12
C THR A 66 -2.16 3.47 -0.22
N TYR A 67 -2.68 4.54 0.35
CA TYR A 67 -3.96 5.12 -0.02
C TYR A 67 -3.78 6.55 -0.53
N LYS A 68 -4.67 6.94 -1.44
CA LYS A 68 -4.86 8.30 -1.90
C LYS A 68 -6.36 8.58 -1.96
N ASN A 69 -6.84 9.64 -1.32
CA ASN A 69 -8.26 9.95 -1.18
C ASN A 69 -9.09 8.76 -0.66
N ASN A 70 -8.59 8.06 0.37
CA ASN A 70 -9.20 6.83 0.93
C ASN A 70 -9.33 5.64 -0.04
N LEU A 71 -8.69 5.69 -1.20
CA LEU A 71 -8.68 4.61 -2.18
C LEU A 71 -7.28 4.00 -2.29
N ARG A 72 -7.19 2.67 -2.48
CA ARG A 72 -5.91 2.00 -2.69
C ARG A 72 -5.19 2.62 -3.88
N ASN A 73 -3.93 2.95 -3.69
CA ASN A 73 -3.09 3.53 -4.74
C ASN A 73 -1.69 2.91 -4.65
N GLY A 74 -0.99 2.83 -5.78
CA GLY A 74 0.35 2.26 -5.84
C GLY A 74 0.38 0.75 -5.62
N GLU A 75 1.57 0.22 -5.33
CA GLU A 75 1.79 -1.20 -5.11
C GLU A 75 1.17 -1.64 -3.77
N TRP A 76 0.47 -2.77 -3.83
CA TRP A 76 -0.06 -3.48 -2.68
C TRP A 76 0.54 -4.87 -2.62
N GLN A 77 0.96 -5.26 -1.42
CA GLN A 77 1.53 -6.57 -1.14
C GLN A 77 0.73 -7.24 -0.02
N TYR A 78 0.43 -8.51 -0.21
CA TYR A 78 -0.27 -9.38 0.74
C TYR A 78 0.61 -10.58 1.03
N PHE A 79 0.62 -11.02 2.27
CA PHE A 79 1.53 -12.06 2.75
C PHE A 79 0.76 -13.17 3.44
N HIS A 80 1.29 -14.39 3.34
CA HIS A 80 0.84 -15.55 4.09
C HIS A 80 1.24 -15.43 5.57
N LYS A 81 0.60 -16.22 6.44
CA LYS A 81 0.92 -16.21 7.89
C LYS A 81 2.37 -16.57 8.20
N ASN A 82 3.02 -17.33 7.32
CA ASN A 82 4.44 -17.69 7.41
C ASN A 82 5.39 -16.56 6.98
N GLY A 83 4.86 -15.39 6.58
CA GLY A 83 5.63 -14.23 6.13
C GLY A 83 6.00 -14.25 4.64
N GLN A 84 5.67 -15.30 3.89
CA GLN A 84 5.92 -15.35 2.45
C GLN A 84 4.91 -14.48 1.69
N LEU A 85 5.34 -13.91 0.56
CA LEU A 85 4.48 -13.10 -0.28
C LEU A 85 3.37 -13.98 -0.87
N TRP A 86 2.11 -13.60 -0.64
CA TRP A 86 0.95 -14.26 -1.23
C TRP A 86 0.56 -13.62 -2.56
N SER A 87 0.47 -12.29 -2.59
CA SER A 87 0.17 -11.59 -3.84
C SER A 87 0.71 -10.17 -3.84
N LYS A 88 0.96 -9.66 -5.04
CA LYS A 88 1.27 -8.24 -5.26
C LYS A 88 0.65 -7.73 -6.54
N GLY A 89 0.36 -6.44 -6.58
CA GLY A 89 -0.13 -5.74 -7.77
C GLY A 89 -0.35 -4.27 -7.49
N ASN A 90 -0.67 -3.51 -8.54
CA ASN A 90 -0.81 -2.07 -8.44
C ASN A 90 -2.27 -1.64 -8.48
N PHE A 91 -2.59 -0.57 -7.75
CA PHE A 91 -3.91 0.08 -7.79
C PHE A 91 -3.78 1.54 -8.21
N ILE A 92 -4.77 2.04 -8.94
CA ILE A 92 -4.96 3.46 -9.23
C ILE A 92 -6.39 3.82 -8.87
N ASP A 93 -6.56 4.76 -7.94
CA ASP A 93 -7.87 5.20 -7.43
C ASP A 93 -8.79 4.02 -7.04
N GLY A 94 -8.21 3.04 -6.35
CA GLY A 94 -8.92 1.86 -5.84
C GLY A 94 -9.13 0.73 -6.84
N LYS A 95 -8.76 0.92 -8.12
CA LYS A 95 -8.92 -0.07 -9.19
C LYS A 95 -7.60 -0.77 -9.49
N SER A 96 -7.66 -2.09 -9.70
CA SER A 96 -6.51 -2.88 -10.14
C SER A 96 -5.97 -2.38 -11.48
N GLU A 97 -4.65 -2.21 -11.58
CA GLU A 97 -3.97 -1.74 -12.78
C GLU A 97 -2.67 -2.52 -12.99
N GLY A 98 -2.43 -2.99 -14.21
CA GLY A 98 -1.23 -3.72 -14.59
C GLY A 98 -1.22 -5.17 -14.09
N ILE A 99 -0.01 -5.69 -13.86
CA ILE A 99 0.21 -7.10 -13.52
C ILE A 99 0.03 -7.35 -12.03
N PHE A 100 -0.79 -8.34 -11.73
CA PHE A 100 -0.90 -8.98 -10.42
C PHE A 100 -0.20 -10.33 -10.47
N THR A 101 0.54 -10.64 -9.41
CA THR A 101 1.24 -11.92 -9.25
C THR A 101 0.76 -12.57 -7.96
N ILE A 102 0.41 -13.85 -8.02
CA ILE A 102 -0.04 -14.65 -6.89
C ILE A 102 0.91 -15.84 -6.71
N PHE A 103 1.26 -16.13 -5.46
CA PHE A 103 2.14 -17.22 -5.06
C PHE A 103 1.44 -18.13 -4.05
N GLU A 104 1.79 -19.42 -4.06
CA GLU A 104 1.39 -20.39 -3.06
C GLU A 104 2.11 -20.14 -1.71
N GLU A 105 1.71 -20.84 -0.65
CA GLU A 105 2.33 -20.68 0.68
C GLU A 105 3.82 -21.03 0.73
N ASP A 106 4.30 -21.84 -0.21
CA ASP A 106 5.70 -22.22 -0.36
C ASP A 106 6.48 -21.30 -1.32
N GLY A 107 5.85 -20.23 -1.78
CA GLY A 107 6.45 -19.18 -2.62
C GLY A 107 6.47 -19.52 -4.11
N LYS A 108 5.92 -20.66 -4.53
CA LYS A 108 5.78 -20.98 -5.95
C LYS A 108 4.80 -20.06 -6.64
N LEU A 109 5.13 -19.65 -7.86
CA LEU A 109 4.23 -18.87 -8.70
C LEU A 109 2.98 -19.69 -9.00
N PHE A 110 1.82 -19.13 -8.66
CA PHE A 110 0.50 -19.71 -8.92
C PHE A 110 -0.16 -19.06 -10.13
N MET A 111 -0.10 -17.73 -10.22
CA MET A 111 -0.79 -16.99 -11.27
C MET A 111 -0.13 -15.64 -11.56
N GLN A 112 -0.16 -15.24 -12.83
CA GLN A 112 0.02 -13.85 -13.24
C GLN A 112 -1.22 -13.41 -14.00
N SER A 113 -1.74 -12.23 -13.69
CA SER A 113 -2.97 -11.70 -14.27
C SER A 113 -2.81 -10.22 -14.59
N SER A 114 -3.38 -9.76 -15.69
CA SER A 114 -3.30 -8.37 -16.13
C SER A 114 -4.67 -7.69 -16.01
N TYR A 115 -4.67 -6.46 -15.53
CA TYR A 115 -5.85 -5.65 -15.32
C TYR A 115 -5.68 -4.23 -15.86
N LYS A 116 -6.78 -3.63 -16.28
CA LYS A 116 -6.87 -2.21 -16.63
C LYS A 116 -8.16 -1.65 -16.06
N GLN A 117 -8.08 -0.59 -15.26
CA GLN A 117 -9.24 0.04 -14.63
C GLN A 117 -10.14 -0.96 -13.87
N GLY A 118 -9.53 -1.92 -13.18
CA GLY A 118 -10.22 -2.92 -12.38
C GLY A 118 -10.84 -4.08 -13.18
N LYS A 119 -10.65 -4.11 -14.50
CA LYS A 119 -11.16 -5.16 -15.39
C LYS A 119 -10.03 -6.02 -15.93
N PRO A 120 -10.25 -7.33 -16.21
CA PRO A 120 -9.28 -8.15 -16.92
C PRO A 120 -8.93 -7.55 -18.27
N ASP A 121 -7.64 -7.36 -18.55
CA ASP A 121 -7.15 -6.83 -19.82
C ASP A 121 -5.73 -7.34 -20.06
N GLY A 122 -5.53 -8.11 -21.13
CA GLY A 122 -4.28 -8.82 -21.40
C GLY A 122 -4.29 -10.28 -20.96
N THR A 123 -3.11 -10.85 -20.73
CA THR A 123 -2.94 -12.29 -20.55
C THR A 123 -2.95 -12.69 -19.08
N TRP A 124 -3.72 -13.71 -18.75
CA TRP A 124 -3.69 -14.42 -17.47
C TRP A 124 -3.02 -15.78 -17.67
N VAL A 125 -2.07 -16.10 -16.80
CA VAL A 125 -1.26 -17.31 -16.87
C VAL A 125 -1.35 -18.04 -15.54
N PHE A 126 -1.75 -19.30 -15.60
CA PHE A 126 -1.85 -20.19 -14.44
C PHE A 126 -0.71 -21.20 -14.46
N TYR A 127 -0.16 -21.45 -13.29
CA TYR A 127 0.97 -22.34 -13.09
C TYR A 127 0.63 -23.43 -12.08
N GLU A 128 1.13 -24.63 -12.32
CA GLU A 128 1.06 -25.74 -11.37
C GLU A 128 2.43 -26.40 -11.29
N LYS A 129 2.97 -26.55 -10.07
CA LYS A 129 4.31 -27.14 -9.83
C LYS A 129 5.40 -26.47 -10.70
N GLY A 130 5.31 -25.16 -10.85
CA GLY A 130 6.26 -24.34 -11.62
C GLY A 130 6.12 -24.42 -13.14
N ARG A 131 5.11 -25.10 -13.68
CA ARG A 131 4.86 -25.18 -15.13
C ARG A 131 3.60 -24.42 -15.50
N LYS A 132 3.63 -23.70 -16.62
CA LYS A 132 2.43 -23.11 -17.21
C LYS A 132 1.43 -24.23 -17.51
N LYS A 133 0.17 -24.03 -17.12
CA LYS A 133 -0.94 -24.97 -17.35
C LYS A 133 -2.01 -24.40 -18.25
N LYS A 134 -2.28 -23.12 -18.08
CA LYS A 134 -3.34 -22.45 -18.80
C LYS A 134 -2.99 -21.00 -19.05
N GLU A 135 -3.38 -20.51 -20.20
CA GLU A 135 -3.29 -19.12 -20.60
C GLU A 135 -4.67 -18.66 -21.11
N VAL A 136 -5.14 -17.52 -20.60
CA VAL A 136 -6.39 -16.89 -21.03
C VAL A 136 -6.09 -15.45 -21.42
N VAL A 137 -6.48 -15.06 -22.63
CA VAL A 137 -6.28 -13.71 -23.16
C VAL A 137 -7.60 -12.96 -23.08
N PHE A 138 -7.58 -11.81 -22.40
CA PHE A 138 -8.70 -10.89 -22.29
C PHE A 138 -8.46 -9.65 -23.15
N VAL A 139 -9.49 -9.21 -23.87
CA VAL A 139 -9.54 -7.91 -24.55
C VAL A 139 -10.85 -7.25 -24.17
N ASN A 140 -10.79 -6.05 -23.60
CA ASN A 140 -11.97 -5.33 -23.11
C ASN A 140 -12.85 -6.24 -22.24
N ASP A 141 -12.29 -6.82 -21.17
CA ASP A 141 -12.97 -7.73 -20.23
C ASP A 141 -13.53 -9.06 -20.77
N SER A 142 -13.41 -9.30 -22.08
CA SER A 142 -13.90 -10.52 -22.74
C SER A 142 -12.76 -11.49 -23.07
N ILE A 143 -13.00 -12.79 -22.86
CA ILE A 143 -12.05 -13.84 -23.27
C ILE A 143 -12.03 -13.91 -24.79
N VAL A 144 -10.85 -13.80 -25.38
CA VAL A 144 -10.64 -13.95 -26.84
C VAL A 144 -9.82 -15.18 -27.21
N LYS A 145 -9.09 -15.75 -26.25
CA LYS A 145 -8.30 -16.96 -26.45
C LYS A 145 -8.10 -17.70 -25.14
N GLU A 146 -8.16 -19.01 -25.20
CA GLU A 146 -7.77 -19.92 -24.12
C GLU A 146 -6.78 -20.95 -24.68
N THR A 147 -5.79 -21.35 -23.89
CA THR A 147 -4.79 -22.35 -24.28
C THR A 147 -4.33 -23.15 -23.07
N ASP A 148 -4.45 -24.47 -23.15
CA ASP A 148 -3.93 -25.42 -22.16
C ASP A 148 -2.58 -25.99 -22.58
N PHE A 149 -1.74 -26.37 -21.62
CA PHE A 149 -0.35 -26.84 -21.79
C PHE A 149 -0.06 -28.18 -21.11
#